data_AF-A0A9E1MNC2-F1
#
_entry.id   AF-A0A9E1MNC2-F1
#
_cell.length_a   1.000
_cell.length_b   1.000
_cell.length_c   1.000
_cell.angle_alpha   90.00
_cell.angle_beta   90.00
_cell.angle_gamma   90.00
#
_symmetry.space_group_name_H-M   'P 1'
#
loop_
_entity.id
_entity.type
_entity.pdbx_description
1 polymer ?
#
loop_
_entity_poly.entity_id
_entity_poly.type
_entity_poly.pdbx_seq_one_letter_code
_entity_poly.pdbx_strand_id
1 'polypeptide(L)'
;MEQQNTDLKVITFESATLFEKLVKGNQLKNLKGVKSKQYPTYCFNATENVMSIVSDFMVRHNMKCDRTVDDNTWEAFDKNILGAETKPNVIVTRNLRVVKRAVSEGYVYMLMRTCVDRHKKKTFVFYANERIAEIKAEEDLESQKRYEQKIKENAHTINLDENKKKSDIQMSKLIKKAMEEKK
;
A
#
# COMPACT_ATOMS: atom_id res chain seq x y z
N MET A 1 19.55 -15.10 20.33
CA MET A 1 19.29 -14.84 18.91
C MET A 1 19.23 -13.34 18.71
N GLU A 2 20.36 -12.73 18.37
CA GLU A 2 20.41 -11.32 17.99
C GLU A 2 19.73 -11.17 16.63
N GLN A 3 18.67 -10.36 16.57
CA GLN A 3 18.14 -9.89 15.29
C GLN A 3 19.21 -9.03 14.65
N GLN A 4 19.91 -9.57 13.65
CA GLN A 4 20.75 -8.78 12.77
C GLN A 4 19.85 -7.76 12.06
N ASN A 5 19.83 -6.54 12.58
CA ASN A 5 19.30 -5.37 11.89
C ASN A 5 20.29 -5.03 10.78
N THR A 6 20.21 -5.72 9.65
CA THR A 6 20.83 -5.26 8.41
C THR A 6 20.04 -4.05 7.94
N ASP A 7 20.48 -2.86 8.36
CA ASP A 7 19.98 -1.60 7.83
C ASP A 7 20.25 -1.58 6.33
N LEU A 8 19.22 -1.93 5.55
CA LEU A 8 19.28 -1.86 4.10
C LEU A 8 19.64 -0.43 3.69
N LYS A 9 20.61 -0.30 2.79
CA LYS A 9 20.95 0.98 2.16
C LYS A 9 19.68 1.63 1.60
N VAL A 10 19.61 2.95 1.65
CA VAL A 10 18.44 3.70 1.18
C VAL A 10 18.86 4.48 -0.06
N ILE A 11 18.07 4.34 -1.13
CA ILE A 11 18.17 5.22 -2.29
C ILE A 11 17.17 6.36 -2.17
N THR A 12 17.54 7.53 -2.70
CA THR A 12 16.71 8.73 -2.72
C THR A 12 16.70 9.33 -4.11
N PHE A 13 15.53 9.73 -4.58
CA PHE A 13 15.34 10.32 -5.90
C PHE A 13 14.12 11.25 -5.89
N GLU A 14 13.97 12.09 -6.91
CA GLU A 14 12.89 13.08 -7.00
C GLU A 14 11.97 12.85 -8.21
N SER A 15 12.28 11.90 -9.09
CA SER A 15 11.43 11.58 -10.24
C SER A 15 10.11 10.89 -9.84
N ALA A 16 9.00 11.50 -10.23
CA ALA A 16 7.65 10.94 -10.15
C ALA A 16 7.52 9.68 -11.04
N THR A 17 8.08 9.73 -12.25
CA THR A 17 8.07 8.62 -13.21
C THR A 17 8.81 7.39 -12.67
N LEU A 18 9.96 7.58 -12.03
CA LEU A 18 10.69 6.49 -11.39
C LEU A 18 9.88 5.87 -10.24
N PHE A 19 9.21 6.69 -9.43
CA PHE A 19 8.34 6.18 -8.39
C PHE A 19 7.22 5.31 -8.97
N GLU A 20 6.58 5.78 -10.05
CA GLU A 20 5.54 5.04 -10.74
C GLU A 20 6.05 3.68 -11.23
N LYS A 21 7.24 3.63 -11.85
CA LYS A 21 7.86 2.35 -12.27
C LYS A 21 8.10 1.41 -11.10
N LEU A 22 8.57 1.91 -9.96
CA LEU A 22 8.76 1.10 -8.76
C LEU A 22 7.42 0.55 -8.23
N VAL A 23 6.35 1.34 -8.26
CA VAL A 23 5.01 0.88 -7.86
C VAL A 23 4.47 -0.18 -8.82
N LYS A 24 4.61 0.03 -10.14
CA LYS A 24 4.27 -0.95 -11.18
C LYS A 24 5.07 -2.26 -11.03
N GLY A 25 6.34 -2.16 -10.64
CA GLY A 25 7.20 -3.29 -10.27
C GLY A 25 6.90 -3.91 -8.90
N ASN A 26 5.76 -3.57 -8.27
CA ASN A 26 5.34 -4.04 -6.95
C ASN A 26 6.34 -3.78 -5.81
N GLN A 27 7.13 -2.70 -5.93
CA GLN A 27 8.16 -2.33 -4.97
C GLN A 27 7.69 -1.31 -3.92
N LEU A 28 6.42 -0.91 -3.89
CA LEU A 28 5.89 0.03 -2.88
C LEU A 28 6.15 -0.43 -1.43
N LYS A 29 6.23 -1.75 -1.20
CA LYS A 29 6.61 -2.34 0.11
C LYS A 29 7.99 -1.89 0.60
N ASN A 30 8.89 -1.55 -0.32
CA ASN A 30 10.25 -1.10 -0.04
C ASN A 30 10.35 0.42 0.14
N LEU A 31 9.25 1.17 0.00
CA LEU A 31 9.24 2.60 0.31
C LEU A 31 9.52 2.79 1.81
N LYS A 32 10.66 3.38 2.15
CA LYS A 32 11.01 3.75 3.53
C LYS A 32 10.19 4.97 3.97
N GLY A 33 10.09 5.97 3.10
CA GLY A 33 9.22 7.11 3.31
C GLY A 33 9.34 8.16 2.20
N VAL A 34 8.57 9.22 2.34
CA VAL A 34 8.63 10.41 1.49
C VAL A 34 8.90 11.62 2.36
N LYS A 35 9.90 12.41 1.97
CA LYS A 35 10.29 13.67 2.61
C LYS A 35 9.97 14.79 1.64
N SER A 36 9.44 15.90 2.12
CA SER A 36 9.25 17.10 1.29
C SER A 36 9.90 18.29 1.96
N LYS A 37 10.78 18.99 1.23
CA LYS A 37 11.18 20.36 1.55
C LYS A 37 10.39 21.33 0.66
N GLN A 38 10.70 21.30 -0.62
CA GLN A 38 9.96 22.03 -1.66
C GLN A 38 9.22 21.02 -2.55
N TYR A 39 9.96 20.05 -3.07
CA TYR A 39 9.42 18.91 -3.82
C TYR A 39 9.53 17.62 -3.00
N PRO A 40 8.75 16.58 -3.34
CA PRO A 40 8.87 15.28 -2.69
C PRO A 40 10.15 14.56 -3.13
N THR A 41 10.90 14.10 -2.15
CA THR A 41 12.01 13.16 -2.29
C THR A 41 11.56 11.80 -1.80
N TYR A 42 11.64 10.80 -2.68
CA TYR A 42 11.19 9.45 -2.42
C TYR A 42 12.35 8.59 -1.92
N CYS A 43 12.16 7.88 -0.81
CA CYS A 43 13.20 7.07 -0.18
C CYS A 43 12.81 5.60 -0.19
N PHE A 44 13.57 4.74 -0.89
CA PHE A 44 13.33 3.30 -0.96
C PHE A 44 14.51 2.50 -0.38
N ASN A 45 14.22 1.36 0.22
CA ASN A 45 15.23 0.37 0.57
C ASN A 45 15.83 -0.20 -0.72
N ALA A 46 17.16 -0.17 -0.82
CA ALA A 46 17.97 -0.59 -1.96
C ALA A 46 18.07 -2.12 -2.04
N THR A 47 16.93 -2.79 -2.17
CA THR A 47 16.89 -4.22 -2.49
C THR A 47 17.32 -4.46 -3.93
N GLU A 48 17.76 -5.67 -4.27
CA GLU A 48 18.19 -6.02 -5.64
C GLU A 48 17.13 -5.66 -6.70
N ASN A 49 15.86 -5.98 -6.44
CA ASN A 49 14.75 -5.64 -7.35
C ASN A 49 14.55 -4.12 -7.51
N VAL A 50 14.69 -3.37 -6.42
CA VAL A 50 14.60 -1.89 -6.48
C VAL A 50 15.77 -1.33 -7.28
N MET A 51 16.98 -1.81 -7.02
CA MET A 51 18.18 -1.36 -7.70
C MET A 51 18.19 -1.72 -9.18
N SER A 52 17.67 -2.89 -9.56
CA SER A 52 17.49 -3.29 -10.96
C SER A 52 16.60 -2.28 -11.69
N ILE A 53 15.40 -1.98 -11.17
CA ILE A 53 14.48 -1.00 -11.78
C ILE A 53 15.10 0.39 -11.87
N VAL A 54 15.80 0.82 -10.81
CA VAL A 54 16.40 2.17 -10.73
C VAL A 54 17.57 2.29 -11.71
N SER A 55 18.43 1.28 -11.80
CA SER A 55 19.59 1.28 -12.72
C SER A 55 19.12 1.31 -14.17
N ASP A 56 18.15 0.45 -14.50
CA ASP A 56 17.48 0.41 -15.81
C ASP A 56 16.79 1.72 -16.17
N PHE A 57 16.25 2.43 -15.19
CA PHE A 57 15.66 3.74 -15.40
C PHE A 57 16.74 4.77 -15.67
N MET A 58 17.73 4.88 -14.79
CA MET A 58 18.82 5.85 -14.90
C MET A 58 19.53 5.74 -16.25
N VAL A 59 19.85 4.53 -16.72
CA VAL A 59 20.49 4.31 -18.03
C VAL A 59 19.64 4.87 -19.17
N ARG A 60 18.32 4.69 -19.13
CA ARG A 60 17.40 5.23 -20.16
C ARG A 60 17.19 6.74 -20.07
N HIS A 61 17.52 7.36 -18.94
CA HIS A 61 17.33 8.78 -18.69
C HIS A 61 18.67 9.51 -18.47
N ASN A 62 19.74 9.11 -19.17
CA ASN A 62 21.06 9.74 -19.13
C ASN A 62 21.62 9.88 -17.70
N MET A 63 21.51 8.82 -16.91
CA MET A 63 21.91 8.71 -15.51
C MET A 63 21.17 9.64 -14.54
N LYS A 64 20.01 10.18 -14.94
CA LYS A 64 19.17 11.04 -14.10
C LYS A 64 18.04 10.25 -13.43
N CYS A 65 17.65 10.72 -12.25
CA CYS A 65 16.48 10.23 -11.48
C CYS A 65 15.77 11.36 -10.71
N ASP A 66 16.05 12.60 -11.06
CA ASP A 66 15.43 13.79 -10.48
C ASP A 66 14.23 14.25 -11.33
N ARG A 67 13.61 15.35 -10.92
CA ARG A 67 12.42 15.93 -11.55
C ARG A 67 12.57 16.26 -13.03
N THR A 68 13.78 16.46 -13.53
CA THR A 68 14.03 16.87 -14.93
C THR A 68 13.73 15.76 -15.94
N VAL A 69 13.49 14.54 -15.48
CA VAL A 69 13.11 13.41 -16.33
C VAL A 69 11.58 13.23 -16.43
N ASP A 70 10.80 13.99 -15.66
CA ASP A 70 9.34 13.87 -15.65
C ASP A 70 8.71 14.91 -16.58
N ASP A 71 7.98 14.45 -17.58
CA ASP A 71 7.34 15.32 -18.57
C ASP A 71 6.14 16.05 -17.95
N ASN A 72 6.20 17.40 -17.94
CA ASN A 72 5.14 18.35 -17.54
C ASN A 72 4.46 18.10 -16.17
N THR A 73 4.95 17.15 -15.38
CA THR A 73 4.35 16.75 -14.11
C THR A 73 4.51 17.84 -13.06
N TRP A 74 5.62 18.56 -13.10
CA TRP A 74 5.99 19.54 -12.09
C TRP A 74 5.40 20.92 -12.35
N GLU A 75 4.98 21.25 -13.57
CA GLU A 75 4.35 22.55 -13.86
C GLU A 75 3.06 22.76 -13.05
N ALA A 76 2.23 21.72 -12.97
CA ALA A 76 1.01 21.74 -12.18
C ALA A 76 1.32 21.82 -10.67
N PHE A 77 2.40 21.20 -10.23
CA PHE A 77 2.86 21.27 -8.84
C PHE A 77 3.33 22.69 -8.49
N ASP A 78 4.12 23.30 -9.36
CA ASP A 78 4.66 24.65 -9.16
C ASP A 78 3.52 25.66 -9.05
N LYS A 79 2.55 25.60 -9.96
CA LYS A 79 1.40 26.50 -9.96
C LYS A 79 0.49 26.28 -8.74
N ASN A 80 0.07 25.04 -8.49
CA ASN A 80 -1.04 24.76 -7.59
C ASN A 80 -0.61 24.45 -6.15
N ILE A 81 0.67 24.12 -5.93
CA ILE A 81 1.19 23.75 -4.62
C ILE A 81 2.20 24.78 -4.12
N LEU A 82 3.24 25.09 -4.91
CA LEU A 82 4.27 26.04 -4.50
C LEU A 82 3.80 27.50 -4.62
N GLY A 83 3.05 27.81 -5.68
CA GLY A 83 2.49 29.13 -5.94
C GLY A 83 1.14 29.41 -5.24
N ALA A 84 0.63 28.48 -4.43
CA ALA A 84 -0.63 28.68 -3.74
C ALA A 84 -0.50 29.74 -2.64
N GLU A 85 -1.44 30.69 -2.60
CA GLU A 85 -1.50 31.75 -1.57
C GLU A 85 -1.65 31.19 -0.15
N THR A 86 -2.35 30.07 -0.04
CA THR A 86 -2.56 29.36 1.22
C THR A 86 -2.07 27.93 1.09
N LYS A 87 -1.65 27.37 2.22
CA LYS A 87 -1.18 25.99 2.27
C LYS A 87 -2.31 25.04 1.85
N PRO A 88 -2.12 24.22 0.79
CA PRO A 88 -3.16 23.31 0.35
C PRO A 88 -3.57 22.33 1.45
N ASN A 89 -4.86 21.99 1.46
CA ASN A 89 -5.39 20.93 2.31
C ASN A 89 -4.71 19.59 1.99
N VAL A 90 -4.91 18.59 2.86
CA VAL A 90 -4.27 17.26 2.69
C VAL A 90 -5.28 16.12 2.79
N ILE A 91 -4.99 15.05 2.06
CA ILE A 91 -5.70 13.78 2.11
C ILE A 91 -4.78 12.76 2.77
N VAL A 92 -5.25 12.12 3.85
CA VAL A 92 -4.47 11.11 4.59
C VAL A 92 -5.09 9.75 4.39
N THR A 93 -4.28 8.74 4.05
CA THR A 93 -4.73 7.35 3.89
C THR A 93 -3.73 6.33 4.43
N ARG A 94 -4.25 5.20 4.90
CA ARG A 94 -3.48 3.98 5.20
C ARG A 94 -3.62 2.92 4.11
N ASN A 95 -4.57 3.12 3.21
CA ASN A 95 -4.95 2.14 2.23
C ASN A 95 -3.95 2.16 1.07
N LEU A 96 -3.16 1.09 0.96
CA LEU A 96 -2.16 0.95 -0.10
C LEU A 96 -2.78 0.90 -1.50
N ARG A 97 -4.06 0.52 -1.63
CA ARG A 97 -4.75 0.53 -2.92
C ARG A 97 -4.99 1.95 -3.41
N VAL A 98 -5.35 2.87 -2.51
CA VAL A 98 -5.43 4.31 -2.81
C VAL A 98 -4.11 4.81 -3.35
N VAL A 99 -3.00 4.47 -2.68
CA VAL A 99 -1.66 4.89 -3.12
C VAL A 99 -1.32 4.32 -4.49
N LYS A 100 -1.52 3.00 -4.70
CA LYS A 100 -1.24 2.35 -5.98
C LYS A 100 -2.05 2.95 -7.12
N ARG A 101 -3.34 3.23 -6.87
CA ARG A 101 -4.25 3.78 -7.86
C ARG A 101 -3.97 5.25 -8.17
N ALA A 102 -3.72 6.07 -7.14
CA ALA A 102 -3.29 7.46 -7.33
C ALA A 102 -1.99 7.53 -8.16
N VAL A 103 -1.04 6.62 -7.90
CA VAL A 103 0.20 6.53 -8.69
C VAL A 103 -0.08 6.12 -10.13
N SER A 104 -0.92 5.10 -10.37
CA SER A 104 -1.25 4.66 -11.73
C SER A 104 -2.05 5.69 -12.53
N GLU A 105 -2.81 6.55 -11.84
CA GLU A 105 -3.54 7.67 -12.46
C GLU A 105 -2.68 8.94 -12.58
N GLY A 106 -1.38 8.89 -12.26
CA GLY A 106 -0.43 9.98 -12.49
C GLY A 106 -0.32 11.01 -11.35
N TYR A 107 -0.95 10.78 -10.20
CA TYR A 107 -1.00 11.74 -9.08
C TYR A 107 0.11 11.55 -8.04
N VAL A 108 1.18 10.82 -8.36
CA VAL A 108 2.27 10.53 -7.40
C VAL A 108 3.03 11.79 -6.96
N TYR A 109 3.15 12.79 -7.82
CA TYR A 109 3.79 14.08 -7.50
C TYR A 109 3.05 14.83 -6.38
N MET A 110 1.77 14.49 -6.13
CA MET A 110 0.99 15.04 -5.02
C MET A 110 1.26 14.34 -3.68
N LEU A 111 2.04 13.25 -3.64
CA LEU A 111 2.43 12.58 -2.41
C LEU A 111 3.43 13.43 -1.62
N MET A 112 2.92 14.18 -0.64
CA MET A 112 3.68 15.11 0.17
C MET A 112 4.65 14.40 1.12
N ARG A 113 4.16 13.43 1.91
CA ARG A 113 4.99 12.76 2.91
C ARG A 113 4.38 11.44 3.33
N THR A 114 5.19 10.65 4.02
CA THR A 114 4.70 9.54 4.83
C THR A 114 4.85 9.87 6.31
N CYS A 115 3.89 9.48 7.14
CA CYS A 115 4.03 9.52 8.58
C CYS A 115 3.59 8.20 9.22
N VAL A 116 3.71 8.13 10.54
CA VAL A 116 3.29 6.98 11.33
C VAL A 116 2.08 7.42 12.14
N ASP A 117 0.98 6.68 12.06
CA ASP A 117 -0.21 6.97 12.87
C ASP A 117 -0.05 6.52 14.32
N ARG A 118 -1.07 6.81 15.14
CA ARG A 118 -1.14 6.37 16.54
C ARG A 118 -1.05 4.84 16.73
N HIS A 119 -1.31 4.06 15.69
CA HIS A 119 -1.24 2.59 15.70
C HIS A 119 0.10 2.06 15.19
N LYS A 120 1.12 2.93 15.07
CA LYS A 120 2.44 2.59 14.52
C LYS A 120 2.37 2.07 13.07
N LYS A 121 1.33 2.46 12.33
CA LYS A 121 1.15 2.09 10.91
C LYS A 121 1.54 3.26 10.02
N LYS A 122 2.17 2.94 8.89
CA LYS A 122 2.54 3.93 7.87
C LYS A 122 1.28 4.51 7.23
N THR A 123 1.24 5.83 7.12
CA THR A 123 0.22 6.57 6.41
C THR A 123 0.86 7.40 5.30
N PHE A 124 0.06 7.70 4.28
CA PHE A 124 0.42 8.47 3.11
C PHE A 124 -0.39 9.76 3.13
N VAL A 125 0.30 10.88 2.98
CA VAL A 125 -0.28 12.21 3.00
C VAL A 125 -0.11 12.80 1.61
N PHE A 126 -1.22 13.02 0.93
CA PHE A 126 -1.29 13.69 -0.36
C PHE A 126 -1.75 15.13 -0.19
N TYR A 127 -1.34 16.02 -1.08
CA TYR A 127 -2.04 17.28 -1.27
C TYR A 127 -3.48 17.01 -1.72
N ALA A 128 -4.41 17.87 -1.30
CA ALA A 128 -5.81 17.74 -1.63
C ALA A 128 -6.02 17.90 -3.14
N ASN A 129 -6.73 16.94 -3.71
CA ASN A 129 -7.12 16.89 -5.11
C ASN A 129 -8.42 16.11 -5.18
N GLU A 130 -9.37 16.59 -5.98
CA GLU A 130 -10.71 15.99 -6.09
C GLU A 130 -10.62 14.52 -6.51
N ARG A 131 -9.79 14.22 -7.51
CA ARG A 131 -9.63 12.86 -8.00
C ARG A 131 -9.00 11.93 -6.97
N ILE A 132 -8.00 12.38 -6.22
CA ILE A 132 -7.42 11.58 -5.12
C ILE A 132 -8.47 11.32 -4.02
N ALA A 133 -9.35 12.29 -3.75
CA ALA A 133 -10.43 12.12 -2.77
C ALA A 133 -11.45 11.07 -3.23
N GLU A 134 -11.82 11.07 -4.50
CA GLU A 134 -12.68 10.05 -5.12
C GLU A 134 -12.04 8.65 -5.04
N ILE A 135 -10.79 8.52 -5.49
CA ILE A 135 -10.02 7.26 -5.40
C ILE A 135 -10.02 6.75 -3.96
N LYS A 136 -9.82 7.64 -2.98
CA LYS A 136 -9.84 7.28 -1.57
C LYS A 136 -11.19 6.72 -1.15
N ALA A 137 -12.28 7.40 -1.49
CA ALA A 137 -13.63 6.97 -1.14
C ALA A 137 -13.96 5.59 -1.75
N GLU A 138 -13.63 5.40 -3.03
CA GLU A 138 -13.88 4.15 -3.75
C GLU A 138 -13.10 2.97 -3.16
N GLU A 139 -11.78 3.13 -2.95
CA GLU A 139 -10.93 2.05 -2.46
C GLU A 139 -11.16 1.74 -0.98
N ASP A 140 -11.54 2.74 -0.17
CA ASP A 140 -11.90 2.51 1.23
C ASP A 140 -13.23 1.78 1.34
N LEU A 141 -14.22 2.13 0.52
CA LEU A 141 -15.49 1.40 0.44
C LEU A 141 -15.27 -0.06 0.02
N GLU A 142 -14.46 -0.28 -1.00
CA GLU A 142 -14.11 -1.63 -1.46
C GLU A 142 -13.31 -2.41 -0.40
N SER A 143 -12.41 -1.74 0.33
CA SER A 143 -11.66 -2.37 1.42
C SER A 143 -12.57 -2.75 2.59
N GLN A 144 -13.56 -1.92 2.90
CA GLN A 144 -14.58 -2.22 3.90
C GLN A 144 -15.41 -3.44 3.50
N LYS A 145 -15.91 -3.48 2.25
CA LYS A 145 -16.65 -4.64 1.72
C LYS A 145 -15.86 -5.94 1.84
N ARG A 146 -14.58 -5.94 1.45
CA ARG A 146 -13.71 -7.12 1.60
C ARG A 146 -13.50 -7.54 3.04
N TYR A 147 -13.34 -6.57 3.94
CA TYR A 147 -13.19 -6.86 5.36
C TYR A 147 -14.45 -7.51 5.94
N GLU A 148 -15.63 -6.95 5.63
CA GLU A 148 -16.92 -7.50 6.03
C GLU A 148 -17.17 -8.89 5.44
N GLN A 149 -16.85 -9.09 4.16
CA GLN A 149 -16.93 -10.41 3.52
C GLN A 149 -16.03 -11.42 4.21
N LYS A 150 -14.77 -11.06 4.50
CA LYS A 150 -13.84 -11.93 5.21
C LYS A 150 -14.33 -12.29 6.62
N ILE A 151 -14.97 -11.35 7.32
CA ILE A 151 -15.60 -11.65 8.62
C ILE A 151 -16.74 -12.66 8.44
N LYS A 152 -17.61 -12.47 7.44
CA LYS A 152 -18.73 -13.38 7.16
C LYS A 152 -18.24 -14.78 6.78
N GLU A 153 -17.23 -14.88 5.93
CA GLU A 153 -16.60 -16.13 5.53
C GLU A 153 -15.97 -16.85 6.74
N ASN A 154 -15.23 -16.12 7.58
CA ASN A 154 -14.63 -16.68 8.79
C ASN A 154 -15.69 -17.13 9.81
N ALA A 155 -16.77 -16.38 9.97
CA ALA A 155 -17.88 -16.79 10.83
C ALA A 155 -18.59 -18.03 10.27
N HIS A 156 -18.72 -18.14 8.94
CA HIS A 156 -19.30 -19.30 8.30
C HIS A 156 -18.43 -20.55 8.48
N THR A 157 -17.11 -20.45 8.31
CA THR A 157 -16.19 -21.59 8.51
C THR A 157 -16.15 -22.06 9.95
N ILE A 158 -16.12 -21.14 10.93
CA ILE A 158 -16.19 -21.50 12.36
C ILE A 158 -17.49 -22.26 12.67
N ASN A 159 -18.62 -21.78 12.16
CA ASN A 159 -19.92 -22.44 12.35
C ASN A 159 -19.98 -23.82 11.67
N LEU A 160 -19.39 -23.98 10.48
CA LEU A 160 -19.30 -25.26 9.78
C LEU A 160 -18.46 -26.29 10.56
N ASP A 161 -17.31 -25.88 11.09
CA ASP A 161 -16.43 -26.74 11.88
C ASP A 161 -17.08 -27.18 13.20
N GLU A 162 -17.83 -26.28 13.85
CA GLU A 162 -18.61 -26.61 15.05
C GLU A 162 -19.76 -27.58 14.75
N ASN A 163 -20.49 -27.38 13.65
CA ASN A 163 -21.58 -28.24 13.24
C ASN A 163 -21.07 -29.65 12.86
N LYS A 164 -19.94 -29.74 12.16
CA LYS A 164 -19.31 -31.02 11.81
C LYS A 164 -18.86 -31.79 13.04
N LYS A 165 -18.26 -31.12 14.04
CA LYS A 165 -17.91 -31.75 15.31
C LYS A 165 -19.14 -32.29 16.04
N LYS A 166 -20.26 -31.55 16.04
CA LYS A 166 -21.51 -32.02 16.66
C LYS A 166 -22.10 -33.23 15.93
N SER A 167 -22.08 -33.26 14.60
CA SER A 167 -22.54 -34.42 13.82
C SER A 167 -21.66 -35.65 14.01
N ASP A 168 -20.34 -35.49 14.06
CA ASP A 168 -19.39 -36.59 14.26
C ASP A 168 -19.56 -37.24 15.65
N ILE A 169 -19.83 -36.43 16.67
CA ILE A 169 -20.14 -36.91 18.04
C ILE A 169 -21.47 -37.69 18.05
N GLN A 170 -22.50 -37.20 17.38
CA GLN A 170 -23.80 -37.88 17.30
C GLN A 170 -23.70 -39.21 16.54
N MET A 171 -22.98 -39.22 15.42
CA MET A 171 -22.74 -40.43 14.63
C MET A 171 -21.94 -41.47 15.42
N SER A 172 -20.90 -41.05 16.14
CA SER A 172 -20.13 -41.93 17.02
C SER A 172 -20.98 -42.56 18.13
N LYS A 173 -21.92 -41.81 18.72
CA LYS A 173 -22.86 -42.33 19.72
C LYS A 173 -23.81 -43.38 19.12
N LEU A 174 -24.34 -43.14 17.93
CA LEU A 174 -25.22 -44.07 17.23
C LEU A 174 -24.49 -45.37 16.86
N ILE A 175 -23.24 -45.29 16.39
CA ILE A 175 -22.42 -46.47 16.07
C ILE A 175 -22.15 -47.30 17.33
N LYS A 176 -21.78 -46.66 18.46
CA LYS A 176 -21.56 -47.38 19.73
C LYS A 176 -22.82 -48.10 20.19
N LYS A 177 -23.97 -47.43 20.16
CA LYS A 177 -25.25 -48.02 20.53
C LYS A 177 -25.62 -49.22 19.64
N ALA A 178 -25.42 -49.10 18.32
CA ALA A 178 -25.67 -50.20 17.38
C ALA A 178 -24.69 -51.39 17.54
N MET A 179 -23.48 -51.16 18.07
CA MET A 179 -22.54 -52.25 18.40
C MET A 179 -22.93 -52.98 19.70
N GLU A 180 -23.48 -52.26 20.67
CA GLU A 180 -23.97 -52.83 21.94
C GLU A 180 -25.23 -53.68 21.73
N GLU A 181 -26.11 -53.30 20.80
CA GLU A 181 -27.35 -54.03 20.46
C GLU A 181 -27.15 -55.29 19.58
N LYS A 182 -25.95 -55.47 19.01
CA LYS A 182 -25.58 -56.68 18.22
C LYS A 182 -24.86 -57.76 19.03
N LYS A 183 -24.81 -57.61 20.35
CA LYS A 183 -24.21 -58.56 21.30
C LYS A 183 -25.28 -59.39 21.98
#